data_AF-A0A1E5LB58-F1
#
_entry.id   AF-A0A1E5LB58-F1
#
_cell.length_a   1.000
_cell.length_b   1.000
_cell.length_c   1.000
_cell.angle_alpha   90.00
_cell.angle_beta   90.00
_cell.angle_gamma   90.00
#
_symmetry.space_group_name_H-M   'P 1'
#
loop_
_entity.id
_entity.type
_entity.pdbx_description
1 polymer ?
#
loop_
_entity_poly.entity_id
_entity_poly.type
_entity_poly.pdbx_seq_one_letter_code
_entity_poly.pdbx_strand_id
1 'polypeptide(L)'
;MDGKKAGVPDYFVKVGSGAYLSKYDPRFLEKYVRFFPHDGEKLYEYAQQLVSQGKRDMAKYYYGRAAKEGYFGRVSTPNSIIIKKEQEETKKQKGVTFLLWINFILLLLILLFIGHLFYTELLDGKMHAEPTVSMTNDRAEYDLIANSERETGRFPLALIALNEAIVNYEVYYHQYPNSIDQLTQPYPNNWISSIPTGVTYIVTEGGYELYWQGQEVSKLLPPIQLLYYQGSNILALNVGGDFLASYPVASGIEPLPFESSQITERVVQPNGGKGILGTRGLVLHEQYAIHGTNDPSSIGKNVSLGCLRMSNEQVEALYPYIPIGTPLIVRDEPFHEIEPFFSSLPFLNVMDLEHAHDTIFRWRQ
;
A
#
# COMPACT_ATOMS: atom_id res chain seq x y z
N MET A 1 -16.70 -32.12 -0.05
CA MET A 1 -15.58 -31.17 -0.25
C MET A 1 -15.11 -30.82 1.14
N ASP A 2 -13.91 -31.29 1.50
CA ASP A 2 -13.37 -31.13 2.85
C ASP A 2 -13.30 -29.66 3.24
N GLY A 3 -13.95 -29.31 4.35
CA GLY A 3 -13.96 -27.99 4.96
C GLY A 3 -12.58 -27.61 5.50
N LYS A 4 -11.65 -27.29 4.59
CA LYS A 4 -10.48 -26.50 4.95
C LYS A 4 -11.00 -25.15 5.42
N LYS A 5 -10.85 -24.85 6.71
CA LYS A 5 -10.95 -23.49 7.24
C LYS A 5 -10.13 -22.60 6.31
N ALA A 6 -10.79 -21.67 5.60
CA ALA A 6 -10.10 -20.76 4.71
C ALA A 6 -9.20 -19.87 5.58
N GLY A 7 -7.91 -20.15 5.56
CA GLY A 7 -6.92 -19.28 6.20
C GLY A 7 -6.80 -17.98 5.41
N VAL A 8 -6.29 -16.93 6.05
CA VAL A 8 -5.84 -15.73 5.35
C VAL A 8 -4.96 -16.13 4.16
N PRO A 9 -5.12 -15.49 2.98
CA PRO A 9 -4.27 -15.78 1.83
C PRO A 9 -2.79 -15.85 2.21
N ASP A 10 -2.05 -16.77 1.59
CA ASP A 10 -0.66 -17.06 1.94
C ASP A 10 0.31 -15.87 1.72
N TYR A 11 -0.15 -14.86 0.97
CA TYR A 11 0.54 -13.58 0.82
C TYR A 11 0.37 -12.64 2.01
N PHE A 12 -0.44 -12.96 3.01
CA PHE A 12 -0.44 -12.27 4.31
C PHE A 12 0.36 -13.06 5.34
N VAL A 13 1.16 -12.34 6.11
CA VAL A 13 1.88 -12.87 7.26
C VAL A 13 1.18 -12.41 8.54
N LYS A 14 0.73 -13.34 9.38
CA LYS A 14 0.18 -13.04 10.71
C LYS A 14 1.29 -12.52 11.62
N VAL A 15 1.27 -11.22 11.96
CA VAL A 15 2.28 -10.50 12.77
C VAL A 15 1.90 -10.34 14.25
N GLY A 16 0.72 -10.81 14.65
CA GLY A 16 0.24 -10.75 16.03
C GLY A 16 -1.13 -11.39 16.18
N SER A 17 -1.77 -11.21 17.35
CA SER A 17 -3.15 -11.64 17.56
C SER A 17 -4.06 -10.88 16.60
N GLY A 18 -4.54 -11.56 15.57
CA GLY A 18 -5.39 -10.96 14.53
C GLY A 18 -4.71 -9.95 13.60
N ALA A 19 -3.44 -9.57 13.74
CA ALA A 19 -2.78 -8.60 12.85
C ALA A 19 -2.05 -9.31 11.69
N TYR A 20 -2.20 -8.78 10.47
CA TYR A 20 -1.60 -9.36 9.26
C TYR A 20 -0.89 -8.31 8.42
N LEU A 21 0.24 -8.71 7.84
CA LEU A 21 1.07 -7.89 6.97
C LEU A 21 1.13 -8.53 5.57
N SER A 22 0.71 -7.81 4.53
CA SER A 22 0.79 -8.32 3.15
C SER A 22 2.23 -8.32 2.65
N LYS A 23 2.68 -9.43 2.04
CA LYS A 23 3.96 -9.55 1.34
C LYS A 23 4.09 -8.56 0.17
N TYR A 24 2.99 -8.02 -0.32
CA TYR A 24 2.95 -7.00 -1.38
C TYR A 24 3.07 -5.56 -0.85
N ASP A 25 3.05 -5.34 0.46
CA ASP A 25 3.28 -4.02 1.04
C ASP A 25 4.67 -3.51 0.62
N PRO A 26 4.82 -2.31 0.01
CA PRO A 26 6.12 -1.78 -0.40
C PRO A 26 7.08 -1.57 0.79
N ARG A 27 6.52 -1.42 1.99
CA ARG A 27 7.20 -1.35 3.29
C ARG A 27 7.12 -2.67 4.05
N PHE A 28 6.81 -3.79 3.39
CA PHE A 28 6.69 -5.11 3.99
C PHE A 28 7.90 -5.43 4.86
N LEU A 29 9.11 -5.42 4.30
CA LEU A 29 10.32 -5.75 5.06
C LEU A 29 10.53 -4.81 6.25
N GLU A 30 10.30 -3.52 6.07
CA GLU A 30 10.40 -2.53 7.16
C GLU A 30 9.43 -2.83 8.32
N LYS A 31 8.18 -3.16 8.00
CA LYS A 31 7.16 -3.49 9.00
C LYS A 31 7.39 -4.86 9.61
N TYR A 32 7.75 -5.84 8.79
CA TYR A 32 8.00 -7.23 9.19
C TYR A 32 9.05 -7.31 10.28
N VAL A 33 10.21 -6.67 10.10
CA VAL A 33 11.30 -6.74 11.07
C VAL A 33 11.00 -6.02 12.39
N ARG A 34 9.95 -5.19 12.44
CA ARG A 34 9.45 -4.60 13.69
C ARG A 34 8.64 -5.61 14.50
N PHE A 35 7.82 -6.42 13.82
CA PHE A 35 7.00 -7.47 14.46
C PHE A 35 7.79 -8.75 14.74
N PHE A 36 8.75 -9.09 13.88
CA PHE A 36 9.61 -10.26 14.00
C PHE A 36 11.09 -9.86 14.14
N PRO A 37 11.47 -9.26 15.28
CA PRO A 37 12.81 -8.72 15.50
C PRO A 37 13.92 -9.77 15.55
N HIS A 38 13.58 -11.06 15.54
CA HIS A 38 14.51 -12.19 15.65
C HIS A 38 14.61 -13.03 14.36
N ASP A 39 13.91 -12.63 13.29
CA ASP A 39 14.06 -13.27 11.99
C ASP A 39 15.34 -12.78 11.29
N GLY A 40 16.43 -13.53 11.47
CA GLY A 40 17.73 -13.19 10.91
C GLY A 40 17.75 -13.03 9.38
N GLU A 41 16.93 -13.81 8.67
CA GLU A 41 16.83 -13.76 7.21
C GLU A 41 16.12 -12.49 6.75
N LYS A 42 14.96 -12.17 7.34
CA LYS A 42 14.22 -10.95 6.99
C LYS A 42 14.94 -9.67 7.43
N LEU A 43 15.70 -9.71 8.52
CA LEU A 43 16.61 -8.62 8.92
C LEU A 43 17.70 -8.39 7.86
N TYR A 44 18.25 -9.46 7.27
CA TYR A 44 19.25 -9.37 6.22
C TYR A 44 18.66 -8.81 4.91
N GLU A 45 17.51 -9.34 4.47
CA GLU A 45 16.79 -8.82 3.29
C GLU A 45 16.47 -7.34 3.43
N TYR A 46 15.98 -6.91 4.60
CA TYR A 46 15.71 -5.49 4.86
C TYR A 46 16.99 -4.64 4.83
N ALA A 47 18.10 -5.14 5.37
CA ALA A 47 19.39 -4.47 5.27
C ALA A 47 19.83 -4.28 3.81
N GLN A 48 19.64 -5.27 2.94
CA GLN A 48 19.92 -5.15 1.50
C GLN A 48 19.04 -4.07 0.84
N GLN A 49 17.74 -4.03 1.18
CA GLN A 49 16.82 -2.99 0.70
C GLN A 49 17.27 -1.58 1.12
N LEU A 50 17.80 -1.42 2.33
CA LEU A 50 18.33 -0.14 2.80
C LEU A 50 19.61 0.28 2.04
N VAL A 51 20.46 -0.68 1.66
CA VAL A 51 21.65 -0.40 0.82
C VAL A 51 21.23 0.14 -0.55
N SER A 52 20.24 -0.48 -1.21
CA SER A 52 19.77 -0.01 -2.53
C SER A 52 19.15 1.39 -2.46
N GLN A 53 18.60 1.77 -1.32
CA GLN A 53 18.10 3.13 -1.03
C GLN A 53 19.18 4.13 -0.57
N GLY A 54 20.46 3.73 -0.53
CA GLY A 54 21.56 4.58 -0.06
C GLY A 54 21.62 4.78 1.47
N LYS A 55 20.77 4.13 2.25
CA LYS A 55 20.68 4.24 3.72
C LYS A 55 21.70 3.32 4.41
N ARG A 56 22.98 3.55 4.15
CA ARG A 56 24.09 2.65 4.53
C ARG A 56 24.23 2.44 6.05
N ASP A 57 24.01 3.46 6.86
CA ASP A 57 24.16 3.34 8.31
C ASP A 57 23.04 2.50 8.94
N MET A 58 21.81 2.67 8.46
CA MET A 58 20.69 1.82 8.84
C MET A 58 20.91 0.38 8.38
N ALA A 59 21.42 0.18 7.15
CA ALA A 59 21.75 -1.16 6.67
C ALA A 59 22.77 -1.87 7.56
N LYS A 60 23.84 -1.17 8.00
CA LYS A 60 24.83 -1.72 8.95
C LYS A 60 24.17 -2.18 10.26
N TYR A 61 23.23 -1.39 10.79
CA TYR A 61 22.48 -1.76 12.00
C TYR A 61 21.73 -3.09 11.80
N TYR A 62 20.97 -3.24 10.70
CA TYR A 62 20.18 -4.44 10.44
C TYR A 62 21.03 -5.66 10.08
N TYR A 63 22.16 -5.50 9.36
CA TYR A 63 23.13 -6.59 9.17
C TYR A 63 23.71 -7.11 10.50
N GLY A 64 24.03 -6.20 11.42
CA GLY A 64 24.52 -6.57 12.75
C GLY A 64 23.47 -7.35 13.56
N ARG A 65 22.18 -7.03 13.39
CA ARG A 65 21.08 -7.79 14.00
C ARG A 65 20.92 -9.16 13.36
N ALA A 66 20.89 -9.26 12.03
CA ALA A 66 20.83 -10.53 11.32
C ALA A 66 21.95 -11.49 11.76
N ALA A 67 23.17 -10.96 11.95
CA ALA A 67 24.30 -11.73 12.47
C ALA A 67 24.08 -12.25 13.89
N LYS A 68 23.52 -11.43 14.78
CA LYS A 68 23.19 -11.84 16.16
C LYS A 68 22.14 -12.94 16.22
N GLU A 69 21.19 -12.93 15.30
CA GLU A 69 20.18 -13.99 15.15
C GLU A 69 20.72 -15.24 14.41
N GLY A 70 22.03 -15.31 14.16
CA GLY A 70 22.68 -16.51 13.63
C GLY A 70 22.54 -16.70 12.12
N TYR A 71 22.04 -15.70 11.37
CA TYR A 71 21.84 -15.81 9.92
C TYR A 71 23.11 -16.20 9.16
N PHE A 72 24.27 -15.70 9.60
CA PHE A 72 25.57 -16.03 9.00
C PHE A 72 26.24 -17.29 9.58
N GLY A 73 25.53 -18.06 10.42
CA GLY A 73 26.04 -19.29 11.04
C GLY A 73 26.23 -20.48 10.08
N ARG A 74 25.86 -20.35 8.79
CA ARG A 74 26.10 -21.36 7.72
C ARG A 74 26.48 -20.78 6.35
N VAL A 75 26.75 -19.48 6.27
CA VAL A 75 27.25 -18.84 5.04
C VAL A 75 28.53 -18.11 5.42
N SER A 76 29.62 -18.42 4.73
CA SER A 76 30.89 -17.71 4.88
C SER A 76 30.63 -16.21 4.80
N THR A 77 30.88 -15.51 5.91
CA THR A 77 30.70 -14.07 6.03
C THR A 77 31.41 -13.35 4.86
N PRO A 78 30.77 -12.40 4.16
CA PRO A 78 31.43 -11.54 3.18
C PRO A 78 32.58 -10.69 3.75
N ASN A 79 32.78 -10.70 5.07
CA ASN A 79 33.81 -9.95 5.79
C ASN A 79 35.26 -10.32 5.43
N SER A 80 35.53 -11.43 4.71
CA SER A 80 36.90 -11.72 4.23
C SER A 80 37.23 -11.06 2.89
N ILE A 81 36.23 -10.68 2.09
CA ILE A 81 36.42 -10.04 0.77
C ILE A 81 36.42 -8.52 0.92
N ILE A 82 35.58 -7.97 1.80
CA ILE A 82 35.48 -6.52 2.01
C ILE A 82 36.73 -5.97 2.71
N ILE A 83 37.29 -6.67 3.71
CA ILE A 83 38.49 -6.18 4.43
C ILE A 83 39.75 -6.20 3.54
N LYS A 84 39.89 -7.17 2.63
CA LYS A 84 41.00 -7.18 1.68
C LYS A 84 40.88 -6.07 0.62
N LYS A 85 39.67 -5.81 0.13
CA LYS A 85 39.42 -4.78 -0.88
C LYS A 85 39.51 -3.37 -0.29
N GLU A 86 39.07 -3.17 0.95
CA GLU A 86 39.15 -1.90 1.69
C GLU A 86 40.60 -1.56 2.10
N GLN A 87 41.45 -2.56 2.38
CA GLN A 87 42.89 -2.34 2.60
C GLN A 87 43.68 -2.03 1.31
N GLU A 88 43.24 -2.53 0.15
CA GLU A 88 43.81 -2.17 -1.15
C GLU A 88 43.29 -0.80 -1.65
N GLU A 89 42.01 -0.50 -1.45
CA GLU A 89 41.39 0.79 -1.82
C GLU A 89 41.85 1.94 -0.93
N THR A 90 42.03 1.75 0.40
CA THR A 90 42.61 2.80 1.27
C THR A 90 44.06 3.12 0.95
N LYS A 91 44.85 2.15 0.46
CA LYS A 91 46.22 2.38 -0.03
C LYS A 91 46.24 3.16 -1.34
N LYS A 92 45.26 2.93 -2.22
CA LYS A 92 45.08 3.64 -3.49
C LYS A 92 44.50 5.06 -3.28
N GLN A 93 43.57 5.21 -2.34
CA GLN A 93 42.90 6.47 -2.01
C GLN A 93 43.84 7.46 -1.32
N LYS A 94 44.79 7.00 -0.49
CA LYS A 94 45.85 7.87 0.08
C LYS A 94 46.77 8.48 -0.99
N GLY A 95 47.05 7.74 -2.07
CA GLY A 95 47.81 8.26 -3.22
C GLY A 95 47.00 9.26 -4.06
N VAL A 96 45.70 9.03 -4.25
CA VAL A 96 44.81 9.92 -5.00
C VAL A 96 44.50 11.20 -4.22
N THR A 97 44.30 11.15 -2.90
CA THR A 97 44.13 12.34 -2.06
C THR A 97 45.36 13.23 -2.02
N PHE A 98 46.57 12.66 -2.11
CA PHE A 98 47.81 13.43 -2.16
C PHE A 98 47.95 14.22 -3.47
N LEU A 99 47.65 13.61 -4.63
CA LEU A 99 47.63 14.31 -5.92
C LEU A 99 46.50 15.34 -6.03
N LEU A 100 45.32 15.06 -5.47
CA LEU A 100 44.20 16.02 -5.43
C LEU A 100 44.52 17.24 -4.58
N TRP A 101 45.24 17.08 -3.47
CA TRP A 101 45.71 18.20 -2.66
C TRP A 101 46.73 19.09 -3.39
N ILE A 102 47.65 18.49 -4.16
CA ILE A 102 48.61 19.25 -4.98
C ILE A 102 47.87 20.04 -6.08
N ASN A 103 46.90 19.42 -6.76
CA ASN A 103 46.09 20.09 -7.78
C ASN A 103 45.20 21.20 -7.19
N PHE A 104 44.67 21.02 -5.98
CA PHE A 104 43.88 22.03 -5.29
C PHE A 104 44.72 23.26 -4.90
N ILE A 105 45.95 23.05 -4.42
CA ILE A 105 46.89 24.15 -4.12
C ILE A 105 47.29 24.87 -5.40
N LEU A 106 47.54 24.15 -6.50
CA LEU A 106 47.89 24.75 -7.78
C LEU A 106 46.72 25.58 -8.36
N LEU A 107 45.49 25.09 -8.24
CA LEU A 107 44.28 25.81 -8.65
C LEU A 107 44.06 27.08 -7.81
N LEU A 108 44.31 27.00 -6.49
CA LEU A 108 44.21 28.16 -5.61
C LEU A 108 45.24 29.24 -5.97
N LEU A 109 46.47 28.85 -6.31
CA LEU A 109 47.51 29.77 -6.78
C LEU A 109 47.16 30.39 -8.13
N ILE A 110 46.57 29.62 -9.05
CA ILE A 110 46.06 30.15 -10.33
C ILE A 110 44.92 31.13 -10.11
N LEU A 111 43.96 30.83 -9.21
CA LEU A 111 42.85 31.73 -8.88
C LEU A 111 43.33 33.02 -8.19
N LEU A 112 44.35 32.95 -7.35
CA LEU A 112 44.97 34.13 -6.75
C LEU A 112 45.72 34.97 -7.78
N PHE A 113 46.37 34.33 -8.76
CA PHE A 113 47.05 35.01 -9.87
C PHE A 113 46.05 35.67 -10.84
N ILE A 114 44.94 34.98 -11.18
CA ILE A 114 43.84 35.53 -11.98
C ILE A 114 43.14 36.66 -11.22
N GLY A 115 42.91 36.50 -9.92
CA GLY A 115 42.36 37.56 -9.07
C GLY A 115 43.26 38.80 -9.03
N HIS A 116 44.58 38.62 -9.04
CA HIS A 116 45.53 39.73 -9.12
C HIS A 116 45.48 40.45 -10.49
N LEU A 117 45.34 39.69 -11.59
CA LEU A 117 45.16 40.22 -12.95
C LEU A 117 43.83 40.99 -13.11
N PHE A 118 42.73 40.49 -12.53
CA PHE A 118 41.43 41.17 -12.56
C PHE A 118 41.37 42.39 -11.62
N TYR A 119 42.09 42.38 -10.49
CA TYR A 119 42.13 43.53 -9.58
C TYR A 119 42.83 44.75 -10.19
N THR A 120 43.73 44.54 -11.15
CA THR A 120 44.36 45.64 -11.91
C THR A 120 43.49 46.22 -13.02
N GLU A 121 42.43 45.53 -13.47
CA GLU A 121 41.50 46.01 -14.50
C GLU A 121 40.22 46.65 -13.93
N LEU A 122 39.90 46.47 -12.64
CA LEU A 122 38.62 46.88 -12.05
C LEU A 122 38.57 48.33 -11.50
N LEU A 123 39.63 49.13 -11.67
CA LEU A 123 39.66 50.54 -11.22
C LEU A 123 39.40 51.58 -12.33
N ASP A 124 39.14 51.16 -13.57
CA ASP A 124 38.76 52.07 -14.66
C ASP A 124 37.49 51.56 -15.37
N GLY A 125 36.30 51.97 -14.90
CA GLY A 125 35.09 51.64 -15.65
C GLY A 125 33.77 52.06 -14.98
N LYS A 126 33.16 53.10 -15.53
CA LYS A 126 31.93 53.75 -15.06
C LYS A 126 30.65 52.92 -15.24
N MET A 127 29.68 53.22 -14.36
CA MET A 127 28.21 53.22 -14.46
C MET A 127 27.56 52.54 -15.69
N HIS A 128 26.48 51.77 -15.46
CA HIS A 128 25.08 52.14 -15.76
C HIS A 128 24.11 51.01 -15.36
N ALA A 129 22.84 51.36 -15.17
CA ALA A 129 21.77 50.54 -14.58
C ALA A 129 20.84 49.90 -15.63
N GLU A 130 19.91 49.07 -15.09
CA GLU A 130 18.76 48.34 -15.70
C GLU A 130 19.06 46.94 -16.27
N PRO A 131 18.10 45.97 -16.36
CA PRO A 131 16.76 45.85 -15.77
C PRO A 131 16.56 44.52 -14.98
N THR A 132 15.51 44.42 -14.16
CA THR A 132 15.09 43.17 -13.49
C THR A 132 13.92 42.51 -14.21
N VAL A 133 14.12 41.35 -14.85
CA VAL A 133 13.09 40.28 -15.03
C VAL A 133 13.73 38.90 -15.26
N SER A 134 13.22 37.95 -14.45
CA SER A 134 12.97 36.51 -14.60
C SER A 134 14.07 35.43 -14.63
N MET A 135 13.61 34.28 -14.09
CA MET A 135 14.16 32.92 -14.04
C MET A 135 15.19 32.71 -12.91
N THR A 136 15.00 31.84 -11.93
CA THR A 136 14.04 30.77 -11.65
C THR A 136 13.98 30.59 -10.13
N ASN A 137 12.85 30.13 -9.59
CA ASN A 137 12.87 29.49 -8.27
C ASN A 137 11.84 28.37 -8.26
N ASP A 138 12.33 27.18 -8.64
CA ASP A 138 11.68 25.86 -8.52
C ASP A 138 11.48 25.49 -7.04
N ARG A 139 10.69 26.30 -6.32
CA ARG A 139 10.37 26.05 -4.91
C ARG A 139 8.89 26.20 -4.59
N ALA A 140 8.07 26.67 -5.54
CA ALA A 140 6.62 26.77 -5.35
C ALA A 140 5.87 25.50 -5.81
N GLU A 141 6.49 24.66 -6.66
CA GLU A 141 5.83 23.46 -7.21
C GLU A 141 6.00 22.22 -6.31
N TYR A 142 7.03 22.19 -5.45
CA TYR A 142 7.24 21.12 -4.47
C TYR A 142 6.39 21.28 -3.20
N ASP A 143 6.07 22.51 -2.80
CA ASP A 143 5.34 22.79 -1.55
C ASP A 143 3.80 22.71 -1.70
N LEU A 144 3.27 22.67 -2.94
CA LEU A 144 1.84 22.48 -3.22
C LEU A 144 1.41 21.01 -3.21
N ILE A 145 2.34 20.08 -3.45
CA ILE A 145 2.08 18.62 -3.37
C ILE A 145 2.13 18.17 -1.91
N ALA A 146 3.05 18.69 -1.09
CA ALA A 146 3.29 18.22 0.28
C ALA A 146 2.16 18.51 1.31
N ASN A 147 1.11 19.26 0.94
CA ASN A 147 0.03 19.68 1.85
C ASN A 147 -1.38 19.23 1.43
N SER A 148 -1.55 18.53 0.31
CA SER A 148 -2.83 17.85 -0.04
C SER A 148 -2.80 16.32 0.23
N GLU A 149 -1.64 15.80 0.66
CA GLU A 149 -1.31 14.36 0.71
C GLU A 149 -1.32 13.71 2.12
N ARG A 150 -1.76 14.42 3.18
CA ARG A 150 -1.85 13.87 4.54
C ARG A 150 -3.34 13.61 4.82
N GLU A 151 -3.89 12.40 4.82
CA GLU A 151 -3.54 11.31 5.74
C GLU A 151 -3.72 9.90 5.11
N THR A 152 -3.87 9.81 3.79
CA THR A 152 -3.63 8.61 2.94
C THR A 152 -3.26 8.97 1.49
N GLY A 153 -3.01 10.26 1.25
CA GLY A 153 -3.16 10.90 -0.05
C GLY A 153 -1.94 10.83 -0.97
N ARG A 154 -1.36 9.66 -1.26
CA ARG A 154 -0.37 9.55 -2.36
C ARG A 154 -0.93 8.92 -3.63
N PHE A 155 -1.95 8.08 -3.52
CA PHE A 155 -2.61 7.42 -4.63
C PHE A 155 -4.13 7.40 -4.41
N PRO A 156 -4.97 7.61 -5.44
CA PRO A 156 -6.41 7.48 -5.31
C PRO A 156 -6.79 6.07 -4.81
N LEU A 157 -7.71 5.97 -3.84
CA LEU A 157 -8.17 4.67 -3.32
C LEU A 157 -8.67 3.72 -4.43
N ALA A 158 -9.28 4.28 -5.47
CA ALA A 158 -9.71 3.50 -6.64
C ALA A 158 -8.54 2.86 -7.42
N LEU A 159 -7.37 3.51 -7.45
CA LEU A 159 -6.15 2.97 -8.06
C LEU A 159 -5.58 1.81 -7.23
N ILE A 160 -5.64 1.95 -5.91
CA ILE A 160 -5.25 0.88 -4.98
C ILE A 160 -6.17 -0.33 -5.13
N ALA A 161 -7.49 -0.09 -5.15
CA ALA A 161 -8.49 -1.15 -5.35
C ALA A 161 -8.31 -1.87 -6.69
N LEU A 162 -8.00 -1.12 -7.76
CA LEU A 162 -7.71 -1.71 -9.06
C LEU A 162 -6.49 -2.64 -9.01
N ASN A 163 -5.41 -2.20 -8.39
CA ASN A 163 -4.20 -3.01 -8.24
C ASN A 163 -4.49 -4.29 -7.46
N GLU A 164 -5.24 -4.20 -6.37
CA GLU A 164 -5.66 -5.35 -5.57
C GLU A 164 -6.52 -6.33 -6.39
N ALA A 165 -7.42 -5.82 -7.24
CA ALA A 165 -8.21 -6.65 -8.15
C ALA A 165 -7.34 -7.42 -9.17
N ILE A 166 -6.29 -6.79 -9.73
CA ILE A 166 -5.35 -7.44 -10.65
C ILE A 166 -4.59 -8.56 -9.94
N VAL A 167 -4.06 -8.28 -8.75
CA VAL A 167 -3.29 -9.26 -7.96
C VAL A 167 -4.19 -10.44 -7.58
N ASN A 168 -5.39 -10.19 -7.08
CA ASN A 168 -6.31 -11.26 -6.69
C ASN A 168 -6.80 -12.08 -7.90
N TYR A 169 -6.94 -11.46 -9.07
CA TYR A 169 -7.25 -12.17 -10.31
C TYR A 169 -6.14 -13.17 -10.66
N GLU A 170 -4.87 -12.75 -10.53
CA GLU A 170 -3.72 -13.64 -10.75
C GLU A 170 -3.69 -14.77 -9.74
N VAL A 171 -3.91 -14.50 -8.45
CA VAL A 171 -3.96 -15.54 -7.42
C VAL A 171 -5.03 -16.60 -7.73
N TYR A 172 -6.18 -16.18 -8.25
CA TYR A 172 -7.30 -17.08 -8.55
C TYR A 172 -7.14 -17.86 -9.86
N TYR A 173 -6.72 -17.19 -10.94
CA TYR A 173 -6.61 -17.81 -12.27
C TYR A 173 -5.20 -18.28 -12.64
N HIS A 174 -4.21 -18.01 -11.80
CA HIS A 174 -2.77 -18.23 -12.06
C HIS A 174 -2.27 -17.55 -13.35
N GLN A 175 -2.90 -16.42 -13.70
CA GLN A 175 -2.53 -15.56 -14.82
C GLN A 175 -3.08 -14.16 -14.60
N TYR A 176 -2.36 -13.15 -15.07
CA TYR A 176 -2.86 -11.77 -15.09
C TYR A 176 -4.01 -11.61 -16.10
N PRO A 177 -4.93 -10.66 -15.90
CA PRO A 177 -5.96 -10.37 -16.89
C PRO A 177 -5.29 -9.88 -18.19
N ASN A 178 -5.73 -10.41 -19.33
CA ASN A 178 -5.25 -10.02 -20.65
C ASN A 178 -5.64 -8.58 -21.00
N SER A 179 -6.78 -8.12 -20.46
CA SER A 179 -7.23 -6.73 -20.49
C SER A 179 -7.81 -6.35 -19.14
N ILE A 180 -7.58 -5.12 -18.72
CA ILE A 180 -8.10 -4.58 -17.47
C ILE A 180 -9.64 -4.58 -17.41
N ASP A 181 -10.30 -4.53 -18.57
CA ASP A 181 -11.76 -4.59 -18.69
C ASP A 181 -12.34 -5.91 -18.17
N GLN A 182 -11.54 -6.98 -18.13
CA GLN A 182 -11.96 -8.27 -17.57
C GLN A 182 -12.32 -8.17 -16.08
N LEU A 183 -11.86 -7.13 -15.38
CA LEU A 183 -12.12 -6.92 -13.96
C LEU A 183 -13.47 -6.24 -13.69
N THR A 184 -14.09 -5.60 -14.69
CA THR A 184 -15.35 -4.85 -14.55
C THR A 184 -16.51 -5.54 -15.28
N GLN A 185 -16.41 -6.85 -15.51
CA GLN A 185 -17.48 -7.62 -16.14
C GLN A 185 -18.70 -7.74 -15.22
N PRO A 186 -19.89 -8.11 -15.73
CA PRO A 186 -21.03 -8.42 -14.87
C PRO A 186 -20.72 -9.56 -13.88
N TYR A 187 -21.49 -9.61 -12.79
CA TYR A 187 -21.47 -10.73 -11.85
C TYR A 187 -21.60 -12.08 -12.59
N PRO A 188 -20.83 -13.12 -12.20
CA PRO A 188 -19.95 -13.19 -11.02
C PRO A 188 -18.52 -12.69 -11.24
N ASN A 189 -18.19 -12.15 -12.42
CA ASN A 189 -16.84 -11.75 -12.78
C ASN A 189 -16.58 -10.25 -12.56
N ASN A 190 -17.36 -9.60 -11.71
CA ASN A 190 -17.23 -8.20 -11.34
C ASN A 190 -16.18 -8.03 -10.23
N TRP A 191 -14.90 -8.21 -10.56
CA TRP A 191 -13.77 -8.10 -9.63
C TRP A 191 -13.69 -6.74 -8.96
N ILE A 192 -13.97 -5.65 -9.69
CA ILE A 192 -14.04 -4.28 -9.20
C ILE A 192 -15.21 -3.53 -9.87
N SER A 193 -15.61 -2.38 -9.31
CA SER A 193 -16.69 -1.57 -9.89
C SER A 193 -16.28 -0.74 -11.09
N SER A 194 -15.07 -0.20 -11.13
CA SER A 194 -14.65 0.73 -12.17
C SER A 194 -13.15 0.80 -12.31
N ILE A 195 -12.69 1.18 -13.50
CA ILE A 195 -11.28 1.49 -13.77
C ILE A 195 -11.06 3.00 -13.60
N PRO A 196 -10.09 3.46 -12.79
CA PRO A 196 -9.75 4.87 -12.68
C PRO A 196 -9.26 5.45 -14.01
N THR A 197 -9.53 6.72 -14.27
CA THR A 197 -9.06 7.41 -15.47
C THR A 197 -7.54 7.62 -15.44
N GLY A 198 -6.93 7.68 -16.63
CA GLY A 198 -5.49 7.92 -16.78
C GLY A 198 -4.62 6.73 -16.37
N VAL A 199 -5.21 5.54 -16.26
CA VAL A 199 -4.48 4.29 -16.01
C VAL A 199 -4.04 3.67 -17.33
N THR A 200 -2.82 3.17 -17.37
CA THR A 200 -2.33 2.27 -18.42
C THR A 200 -1.89 0.96 -17.77
N TYR A 201 -2.35 -0.16 -18.31
CA TYR A 201 -2.08 -1.50 -17.82
C TYR A 201 -1.37 -2.30 -18.91
N ILE A 202 -0.23 -2.90 -18.57
CA ILE A 202 0.61 -3.65 -19.50
C ILE A 202 0.98 -4.98 -18.85
N VAL A 203 0.65 -6.09 -19.50
CA VAL A 203 1.16 -7.41 -19.11
C VAL A 203 2.57 -7.56 -19.65
N THR A 204 3.49 -7.98 -18.80
CA THR A 204 4.90 -8.23 -19.14
C THR A 204 5.25 -9.69 -18.87
N GLU A 205 6.39 -10.15 -19.38
CA GLU A 205 6.90 -11.49 -19.10
C GLU A 205 7.14 -11.72 -17.59
N GLY A 206 7.44 -10.64 -16.84
CA GLY A 206 7.67 -10.66 -15.40
C GLY A 206 6.44 -10.33 -14.53
N GLY A 207 5.27 -10.10 -15.14
CA GLY A 207 4.02 -9.86 -14.43
C GLY A 207 3.15 -8.78 -15.08
N TYR A 208 2.90 -7.68 -14.37
CA TYR A 208 2.20 -6.52 -14.92
C TYR A 208 2.83 -5.21 -14.46
N GLU A 209 2.64 -4.20 -15.28
CA GLU A 209 2.94 -2.81 -14.96
C GLU A 209 1.64 -2.01 -14.99
N LEU A 210 1.45 -1.21 -13.94
CA LEU A 210 0.33 -0.29 -13.83
C LEU A 210 0.93 1.10 -13.80
N TYR A 211 0.52 1.94 -14.75
CA TYR A 211 0.91 3.34 -14.81
C TYR A 211 -0.28 4.23 -14.51
N TRP A 212 -0.05 5.30 -13.77
CA TRP A 212 -1.03 6.35 -13.54
C TRP A 212 -0.36 7.70 -13.78
N GLN A 213 -0.96 8.52 -14.66
CA GLN A 213 -0.38 9.81 -15.08
C GLN A 213 1.06 9.69 -15.60
N GLY A 214 1.37 8.57 -16.27
CA GLY A 214 2.69 8.29 -16.84
C GLY A 214 3.74 7.75 -15.87
N GLN A 215 3.41 7.60 -14.58
CA GLN A 215 4.30 7.00 -13.57
C GLN A 215 3.93 5.55 -13.30
N GLU A 216 4.92 4.63 -13.26
CA GLU A 216 4.70 3.24 -12.80
C GLU A 216 4.35 3.26 -11.30
N VAL A 217 3.23 2.63 -10.94
CA VAL A 217 2.67 2.61 -9.58
C VAL A 217 2.45 1.21 -9.02
N SER A 218 2.48 0.15 -9.84
CA SER A 218 2.12 -1.22 -9.42
C SER A 218 2.83 -1.69 -8.14
N LYS A 219 4.11 -1.34 -7.96
CA LYS A 219 4.93 -1.71 -6.78
C LYS A 219 4.84 -0.76 -5.59
N LEU A 220 4.05 0.31 -5.71
CA LEU A 220 3.94 1.37 -4.70
C LEU A 220 2.58 1.38 -3.99
N LEU A 221 1.63 0.60 -4.48
CA LEU A 221 0.26 0.61 -4.00
C LEU A 221 0.12 -0.31 -2.78
N PRO A 222 -0.32 0.21 -1.62
CA PRO A 222 -0.51 -0.59 -0.42
C PRO A 222 -1.71 -1.56 -0.55
N PRO A 223 -1.76 -2.66 0.22
CA PRO A 223 -2.89 -3.58 0.21
C PRO A 223 -4.14 -2.97 0.88
N ILE A 224 -5.31 -3.50 0.54
CA ILE A 224 -6.58 -3.19 1.20
C ILE A 224 -6.93 -4.32 2.17
N GLN A 225 -7.39 -3.98 3.37
CA GLN A 225 -7.92 -4.94 4.33
C GLN A 225 -9.19 -4.42 4.99
N LEU A 226 -10.11 -5.33 5.28
CA LEU A 226 -11.24 -5.08 6.15
C LEU A 226 -10.96 -5.67 7.53
N LEU A 227 -11.05 -4.86 8.57
CA LEU A 227 -10.82 -5.26 9.95
C LEU A 227 -12.15 -5.17 10.71
N TYR A 228 -12.68 -6.29 11.18
CA TYR A 228 -13.93 -6.33 11.93
C TYR A 228 -13.67 -6.50 13.42
N TYR A 229 -13.93 -5.45 14.19
CA TYR A 229 -13.80 -5.39 15.64
C TYR A 229 -15.09 -5.86 16.29
N GLN A 230 -15.17 -7.15 16.62
CA GLN A 230 -16.43 -7.79 17.02
C GLN A 230 -16.96 -7.31 18.36
N GLY A 231 -16.08 -6.93 19.30
CA GLY A 231 -16.48 -6.38 20.60
C GLY A 231 -17.11 -4.98 20.50
N SER A 232 -16.81 -4.25 19.41
CA SER A 232 -17.26 -2.87 19.20
C SER A 232 -18.26 -2.73 18.07
N ASN A 233 -18.54 -3.80 17.32
CA ASN A 233 -19.39 -3.77 16.13
C ASN A 233 -18.93 -2.73 15.09
N ILE A 234 -17.62 -2.65 14.87
CA ILE A 234 -17.01 -1.75 13.89
C ILE A 234 -16.32 -2.55 12.80
N LEU A 235 -16.64 -2.24 11.55
CA LEU A 235 -15.85 -2.64 10.38
C LEU A 235 -14.97 -1.47 9.96
N ALA A 236 -13.66 -1.66 9.94
CA ALA A 236 -12.71 -0.64 9.53
C ALA A 236 -12.03 -1.00 8.22
N LEU A 237 -11.89 -0.02 7.33
CA LEU A 237 -11.08 -0.10 6.13
C LEU A 237 -9.65 0.30 6.48
N ASN A 238 -8.72 -0.63 6.29
CA ASN A 238 -7.29 -0.40 6.47
C ASN A 238 -6.58 -0.48 5.11
N VAL A 239 -5.72 0.49 4.84
CA VAL A 239 -4.93 0.56 3.60
C VAL A 239 -3.47 0.74 3.98
N GLY A 240 -2.67 -0.29 3.73
CA GLY A 240 -1.24 -0.24 4.05
C GLY A 240 -0.92 0.01 5.52
N GLY A 241 -1.79 -0.42 6.44
CA GLY A 241 -1.62 -0.19 7.88
C GLY A 241 -2.33 1.06 8.41
N ASP A 242 -2.71 2.00 7.55
CA ASP A 242 -3.44 3.20 7.95
C ASP A 242 -4.94 2.94 7.86
N PHE A 243 -5.70 3.39 8.87
CA PHE A 243 -7.16 3.33 8.78
C PHE A 243 -7.65 4.45 7.88
N LEU A 244 -8.67 4.17 7.07
CA LEU A 244 -9.26 5.13 6.14
C LEU A 244 -10.67 5.52 6.54
N ALA A 245 -11.45 4.52 6.91
CA ALA A 245 -12.83 4.68 7.29
C ALA A 245 -13.22 3.59 8.29
N SER A 246 -14.22 3.89 9.10
CA SER A 246 -14.84 2.92 10.01
C SER A 246 -16.35 3.02 9.91
N TYR A 247 -17.00 1.86 10.00
CA TYR A 247 -18.43 1.72 9.82
C TYR A 247 -19.03 0.96 11.00
N PRO A 248 -20.05 1.50 11.67
CA PRO A 248 -20.84 0.69 12.59
C PRO A 248 -21.57 -0.40 11.80
N VAL A 249 -21.53 -1.62 12.31
CA VAL A 249 -22.17 -2.78 11.69
C VAL A 249 -23.06 -3.51 12.70
N ALA A 250 -24.02 -4.28 12.24
CA ALA A 250 -24.71 -5.27 13.07
C ALA A 250 -24.11 -6.65 12.82
N SER A 251 -23.90 -7.45 13.85
CA SER A 251 -23.37 -8.81 13.74
C SER A 251 -24.41 -9.86 14.07
N GLY A 252 -24.03 -11.12 13.88
CA GLY A 252 -24.76 -12.26 14.43
C GLY A 252 -24.85 -12.21 15.95
N ILE A 253 -25.87 -12.86 16.52
CA ILE A 253 -25.89 -13.18 17.96
C ILE A 253 -24.68 -14.05 18.30
N GLU A 254 -24.36 -15.00 17.43
CA GLU A 254 -23.14 -15.78 17.49
C GLU A 254 -22.00 -15.04 16.75
N PRO A 255 -20.76 -15.09 17.27
CA PRO A 255 -19.58 -14.63 16.55
C PRO A 255 -19.44 -15.27 15.17
N LEU A 256 -18.74 -14.60 14.26
CA LEU A 256 -18.35 -15.20 12.99
C LEU A 256 -17.54 -16.48 13.26
N PRO A 257 -17.76 -17.58 12.52
CA PRO A 257 -17.12 -18.88 12.80
C PRO A 257 -15.65 -18.94 12.33
N PHE A 258 -15.05 -17.80 11.96
CA PHE A 258 -13.70 -17.68 11.42
C PHE A 258 -12.97 -16.48 12.01
N GLU A 259 -11.65 -16.62 12.23
CA GLU A 259 -10.76 -15.50 12.56
C GLU A 259 -10.52 -14.58 11.35
N SER A 260 -10.73 -15.11 10.14
CA SER A 260 -10.51 -14.41 8.89
C SER A 260 -11.27 -15.04 7.73
N SER A 261 -11.59 -14.24 6.72
CA SER A 261 -12.14 -14.65 5.44
C SER A 261 -11.58 -13.71 4.35
N GLN A 262 -12.07 -13.85 3.13
CA GLN A 262 -11.87 -12.91 2.03
C GLN A 262 -13.19 -12.69 1.29
N ILE A 263 -13.28 -11.60 0.53
CA ILE A 263 -14.41 -11.36 -0.37
C ILE A 263 -14.34 -12.37 -1.52
N THR A 264 -15.33 -13.24 -1.64
CA THR A 264 -15.40 -14.25 -2.70
C THR A 264 -16.26 -13.80 -3.87
N GLU A 265 -17.29 -12.99 -3.62
CA GLU A 265 -18.21 -12.50 -4.63
C GLU A 265 -18.70 -11.09 -4.29
N ARG A 266 -19.10 -10.33 -5.30
CA ARG A 266 -19.61 -8.96 -5.17
C ARG A 266 -20.97 -8.86 -5.85
N VAL A 267 -21.99 -8.42 -5.11
CA VAL A 267 -23.39 -8.49 -5.54
C VAL A 267 -24.03 -7.11 -5.48
N VAL A 268 -24.63 -6.66 -6.60
CA VAL A 268 -25.40 -5.41 -6.69
C VAL A 268 -26.88 -5.76 -6.65
N GLN A 269 -27.64 -5.15 -5.75
CA GLN A 269 -29.06 -5.46 -5.54
C GLN A 269 -29.30 -6.95 -5.23
N PRO A 270 -28.68 -7.51 -4.17
CA PRO A 270 -28.89 -8.91 -3.80
C PRO A 270 -30.38 -9.19 -3.61
N ASN A 271 -30.91 -10.21 -4.30
CA ASN A 271 -32.35 -10.54 -4.33
C ASN A 271 -33.25 -9.34 -4.70
N GLY A 272 -32.84 -8.54 -5.69
CA GLY A 272 -33.59 -7.37 -6.17
C GLY A 272 -33.46 -6.11 -5.31
N GLY A 273 -32.54 -6.08 -4.33
CA GLY A 273 -32.13 -4.87 -3.63
C GLY A 273 -33.10 -4.30 -2.59
N LYS A 274 -34.25 -4.96 -2.36
CA LYS A 274 -35.30 -4.51 -1.43
C LYS A 274 -35.50 -5.45 -0.23
N GLY A 275 -34.69 -6.50 -0.12
CA GLY A 275 -34.78 -7.51 0.93
C GLY A 275 -33.85 -7.25 2.12
N ILE A 276 -33.74 -8.25 2.99
CA ILE A 276 -32.89 -8.22 4.19
C ILE A 276 -31.40 -7.95 3.91
N LEU A 277 -30.97 -8.22 2.67
CA LEU A 277 -29.59 -8.04 2.22
C LEU A 277 -29.28 -6.61 1.75
N GLY A 278 -30.30 -5.74 1.67
CA GLY A 278 -30.14 -4.36 1.24
C GLY A 278 -29.66 -4.21 -0.20
N THR A 279 -28.86 -3.18 -0.47
CA THR A 279 -28.55 -2.74 -1.84
C THR A 279 -27.25 -3.29 -2.40
N ARG A 280 -26.32 -3.75 -1.55
CA ARG A 280 -25.02 -4.34 -1.94
C ARG A 280 -24.66 -5.50 -1.02
N GLY A 281 -23.90 -6.45 -1.54
CA GLY A 281 -23.33 -7.57 -0.79
C GLY A 281 -21.89 -7.87 -1.20
N LEU A 282 -21.02 -8.06 -0.20
CA LEU A 282 -19.67 -8.57 -0.33
C LEU A 282 -19.66 -9.94 0.36
N VAL A 283 -19.69 -11.00 -0.45
CA VAL A 283 -19.83 -12.37 0.03
C VAL A 283 -18.50 -12.86 0.58
N LEU A 284 -18.56 -13.62 1.66
CA LEU A 284 -17.47 -14.27 2.36
C LEU A 284 -17.61 -15.79 2.24
N HIS A 285 -16.63 -16.53 2.75
CA HIS A 285 -16.73 -17.99 2.83
C HIS A 285 -17.95 -18.44 3.64
N GLU A 286 -18.40 -19.67 3.37
CA GLU A 286 -19.55 -20.30 4.05
C GLU A 286 -20.85 -19.49 3.98
N GLN A 287 -21.00 -18.67 2.92
CA GLN A 287 -22.17 -17.83 2.67
C GLN A 287 -22.40 -16.72 3.71
N TYR A 288 -21.40 -16.39 4.54
CA TYR A 288 -21.44 -15.13 5.29
C TYR A 288 -21.26 -13.96 4.33
N ALA A 289 -21.68 -12.75 4.73
CA ALA A 289 -21.50 -11.57 3.89
C ALA A 289 -21.44 -10.30 4.73
N ILE A 290 -20.80 -9.28 4.16
CA ILE A 290 -21.00 -7.88 4.53
C ILE A 290 -22.04 -7.32 3.56
N HIS A 291 -23.18 -6.87 4.07
CA HIS A 291 -24.28 -6.46 3.19
C HIS A 291 -25.08 -5.30 3.77
N GLY A 292 -25.89 -4.66 2.94
CA GLY A 292 -26.81 -3.60 3.38
C GLY A 292 -27.92 -4.13 4.30
N THR A 293 -28.93 -3.33 4.62
CA THR A 293 -30.06 -3.81 5.41
C THR A 293 -31.34 -3.08 5.09
N ASN A 294 -32.48 -3.77 5.27
CA ASN A 294 -33.79 -3.15 5.30
C ASN A 294 -34.21 -2.72 6.72
N ASP A 295 -33.39 -3.02 7.75
CA ASP A 295 -33.60 -2.59 9.13
C ASP A 295 -32.38 -1.79 9.65
N PRO A 296 -32.30 -0.48 9.34
CA PRO A 296 -31.21 0.38 9.80
C PRO A 296 -31.11 0.47 11.33
N SER A 297 -32.18 0.18 12.07
CA SER A 297 -32.19 0.21 13.53
C SER A 297 -31.38 -0.93 14.17
N SER A 298 -31.02 -1.95 13.37
CA SER A 298 -30.19 -3.08 13.79
C SER A 298 -28.70 -2.74 13.89
N ILE A 299 -28.24 -1.69 13.22
CA ILE A 299 -26.82 -1.31 13.17
C ILE A 299 -26.27 -1.02 14.57
N GLY A 300 -25.08 -1.54 14.86
CA GLY A 300 -24.42 -1.49 16.17
C GLY A 300 -24.87 -2.57 17.16
N LYS A 301 -25.77 -3.49 16.77
CA LYS A 301 -26.32 -4.55 17.63
C LYS A 301 -26.00 -5.96 17.13
N ASN A 302 -26.02 -6.93 18.03
CA ASN A 302 -25.82 -8.35 17.72
C ASN A 302 -27.16 -9.04 17.48
N VAL A 303 -27.77 -8.80 16.32
CA VAL A 303 -29.16 -9.21 16.01
C VAL A 303 -29.32 -9.90 14.66
N SER A 304 -28.23 -10.14 13.94
CA SER A 304 -28.26 -10.89 12.69
C SER A 304 -28.21 -12.41 12.94
N LEU A 305 -28.42 -13.20 11.89
CA LEU A 305 -28.24 -14.66 11.92
C LEU A 305 -26.79 -15.09 11.62
N GLY A 306 -25.84 -14.14 11.59
CA GLY A 306 -24.41 -14.41 11.39
C GLY A 306 -23.69 -13.38 10.52
N CYS A 307 -24.36 -12.76 9.54
CA CYS A 307 -23.76 -11.79 8.62
C CYS A 307 -23.48 -10.42 9.25
N LEU A 308 -22.59 -9.65 8.63
CA LEU A 308 -22.32 -8.25 8.99
C LEU A 308 -23.26 -7.34 8.20
N ARG A 309 -24.17 -6.64 8.90
CA ARG A 309 -25.10 -5.68 8.30
C ARG A 309 -24.55 -4.27 8.39
N MET A 310 -24.64 -3.53 7.30
CA MET A 310 -24.28 -2.12 7.18
C MET A 310 -25.51 -1.32 6.77
N SER A 311 -25.48 0.00 7.00
CA SER A 311 -26.47 0.86 6.33
C SER A 311 -26.28 0.78 4.81
N ASN A 312 -27.37 0.90 4.04
CA ASN A 312 -27.31 0.84 2.58
C ASN A 312 -26.38 1.92 2.01
N GLU A 313 -26.44 3.12 2.58
CA GLU A 313 -25.58 4.25 2.22
C GLU A 313 -24.08 3.90 2.39
N GLN A 314 -23.71 3.33 3.54
CA GLN A 314 -22.32 3.01 3.84
C GLN A 314 -21.79 1.85 3.01
N VAL A 315 -22.59 0.79 2.79
CA VAL A 315 -22.15 -0.32 1.95
C VAL A 315 -22.04 0.11 0.48
N GLU A 316 -22.90 1.01 0.01
CA GLU A 316 -22.79 1.61 -1.34
C GLU A 316 -21.53 2.45 -1.50
N ALA A 317 -21.14 3.20 -0.48
CA ALA A 317 -19.90 3.96 -0.48
C ALA A 317 -18.65 3.05 -0.42
N LEU A 318 -18.71 1.96 0.34
CA LEU A 318 -17.59 1.02 0.51
C LEU A 318 -17.39 0.11 -0.72
N TYR A 319 -18.49 -0.42 -1.27
CA TYR A 319 -18.50 -1.47 -2.30
C TYR A 319 -17.58 -1.22 -3.52
N PRO A 320 -17.48 0.00 -4.08
CA PRO A 320 -16.63 0.27 -5.25
C PRO A 320 -15.14 0.02 -5.01
N TYR A 321 -14.70 0.13 -3.75
CA TYR A 321 -13.30 0.06 -3.37
C TYR A 321 -12.87 -1.30 -2.82
N ILE A 322 -13.81 -2.23 -2.66
CA ILE A 322 -13.53 -3.57 -2.13
C ILE A 322 -13.62 -4.58 -3.28
N PRO A 323 -12.49 -4.95 -3.90
CA PRO A 323 -12.46 -5.96 -4.94
C PRO A 323 -12.59 -7.39 -4.38
N ILE A 324 -12.88 -8.34 -5.27
CA ILE A 324 -12.82 -9.78 -4.96
C ILE A 324 -11.39 -10.11 -4.48
N GLY A 325 -11.30 -10.98 -3.47
CA GLY A 325 -10.07 -11.39 -2.80
C GLY A 325 -9.66 -10.49 -1.63
N THR A 326 -10.29 -9.32 -1.43
CA THR A 326 -9.98 -8.45 -0.28
C THR A 326 -10.16 -9.22 1.03
N PRO A 327 -9.16 -9.28 1.93
CA PRO A 327 -9.28 -10.00 3.19
C PRO A 327 -10.23 -9.29 4.16
N LEU A 328 -10.94 -10.09 4.94
CA LEU A 328 -11.65 -9.70 6.15
C LEU A 328 -10.97 -10.38 7.34
N ILE A 329 -10.59 -9.61 8.35
CA ILE A 329 -9.92 -10.12 9.54
C ILE A 329 -10.75 -9.74 10.77
N VAL A 330 -11.09 -10.74 11.59
CA VAL A 330 -11.84 -10.54 12.84
C VAL A 330 -10.87 -10.20 13.98
N ARG A 331 -11.27 -9.22 14.80
CA ARG A 331 -10.49 -8.65 15.89
C ARG A 331 -11.26 -8.71 17.19
N ASP A 332 -10.63 -9.28 18.21
CA ASP A 332 -11.19 -9.45 19.55
C ASP A 332 -10.97 -8.21 20.42
N GLU A 333 -9.91 -7.45 20.14
CA GLU A 333 -9.66 -6.20 20.80
C GLU A 333 -10.79 -5.18 20.53
N PRO A 334 -11.11 -4.30 21.49
CA PRO A 334 -12.04 -3.21 21.23
C PRO A 334 -11.44 -2.25 20.20
N PHE A 335 -12.31 -1.70 19.36
CA PHE A 335 -11.92 -0.62 18.47
C PHE A 335 -11.62 0.63 19.30
N HIS A 336 -10.41 1.17 19.14
CA HIS A 336 -10.02 2.46 19.70
C HIS A 336 -9.93 3.45 18.55
N GLU A 337 -10.82 4.45 18.54
CA GLU A 337 -10.74 5.55 17.58
C GLU A 337 -9.40 6.27 17.74
N ILE A 338 -8.63 6.30 16.65
CA ILE A 338 -7.44 7.14 16.53
C ILE A 338 -7.89 8.27 15.58
N GLU A 339 -7.87 9.54 15.99
CA GLU A 339 -8.38 10.64 15.15
C GLU A 339 -7.50 10.94 13.91
N PRO A 340 -8.04 11.55 12.82
CA PRO A 340 -9.40 11.52 12.33
C PRO A 340 -9.52 10.60 11.09
N PHE A 341 -10.46 9.67 11.10
CA PHE A 341 -10.82 8.87 9.92
C PHE A 341 -12.20 9.26 9.42
N PHE A 342 -12.49 9.05 8.14
CA PHE A 342 -13.83 9.34 7.63
C PHE A 342 -14.86 8.39 8.29
N SER A 343 -15.97 8.94 8.79
CA SER A 343 -17.12 8.14 9.25
C SER A 343 -17.77 7.30 8.14
N SER A 344 -17.44 7.63 6.89
CA SER A 344 -17.74 6.88 5.67
C SER A 344 -16.87 7.41 4.53
N LEU A 345 -16.40 6.54 3.64
CA LEU A 345 -15.78 6.98 2.39
C LEU A 345 -16.72 7.89 1.58
N PRO A 346 -16.19 8.85 0.80
CA PRO A 346 -17.00 9.60 -0.13
C PRO A 346 -17.57 8.68 -1.20
N PHE A 347 -18.81 8.95 -1.60
CA PHE A 347 -19.42 8.31 -2.75
C PHE A 347 -18.59 8.57 -4.00
N LEU A 348 -18.15 7.50 -4.65
CA LEU A 348 -17.62 7.62 -6.00
C LEU A 348 -18.80 8.01 -6.89
N ASN A 349 -18.66 9.05 -7.71
CA ASN A 349 -19.70 9.50 -8.64
C ASN A 349 -19.75 8.51 -9.82
N VAL A 350 -20.22 7.28 -9.55
CA VAL A 350 -20.30 6.17 -10.52
C VAL A 350 -21.70 6.18 -11.12
N MET A 351 -21.96 7.13 -12.03
CA MET A 351 -23.24 7.22 -12.73
C MET A 351 -23.53 6.03 -13.66
N ASP A 352 -22.57 5.13 -13.90
CA ASP A 352 -22.71 4.05 -14.90
C ASP A 352 -22.33 2.64 -14.38
N LEU A 353 -22.67 2.29 -13.13
CA LEU A 353 -22.69 0.86 -12.75
C LEU A 353 -24.01 0.27 -13.22
N GLU A 354 -24.07 -0.10 -14.51
CA GLU A 354 -25.25 -0.67 -15.15
C GLU A 354 -25.91 -1.71 -14.24
N HIS A 355 -27.19 -1.45 -14.00
CA HIS A 355 -28.11 -2.21 -13.19
C HIS A 355 -28.02 -3.70 -13.54
N ALA A 356 -27.27 -4.47 -12.75
CA ALA A 356 -27.36 -5.92 -12.81
C ALA A 356 -28.73 -6.30 -12.22
N HIS A 357 -29.75 -6.32 -13.09
CA HIS A 357 -31.16 -6.31 -12.74
C HIS A 357 -31.64 -7.50 -11.89
N ASP A 358 -30.82 -8.55 -11.76
CA ASP A 358 -31.02 -9.61 -10.78
C ASP A 358 -29.70 -10.40 -10.58
N THR A 359 -28.88 -10.02 -9.60
CA THR A 359 -27.78 -10.89 -9.16
C THR A 359 -28.29 -11.77 -8.04
N ILE A 360 -28.89 -12.90 -8.42
CA ILE A 360 -29.53 -13.79 -7.45
C ILE A 360 -28.46 -14.59 -6.70
N PHE A 361 -27.86 -13.97 -5.70
CA PHE A 361 -27.18 -14.69 -4.62
C PHE A 361 -28.25 -15.33 -3.72
N ARG A 362 -28.52 -16.63 -3.94
CA ARG A 362 -29.48 -17.39 -3.13
C ARG A 362 -28.78 -17.95 -1.88
N TRP A 363 -29.04 -17.30 -0.74
CA TRP A 363 -28.72 -17.88 0.56
C TRP A 363 -29.64 -19.10 0.82
N ARG A 364 -29.12 -20.17 1.44
CA ARG A 364 -30.00 -21.23 1.96
C ARG A 364 -30.73 -20.69 3.19
N GLN A 365 -32.03 -20.48 3.07
CA GLN A 365 -32.92 -20.15 4.19
C GLN A 365 -32.87 -21.20 5.30
#